data_AF-A0A7S4KPF2-F1
#
_entry.id   AF-A0A7S4KPF2-F1
#
_cell.length_a   1.000
_cell.length_b   1.000
_cell.length_c   1.000
_cell.angle_alpha   90.00
_cell.angle_beta   90.00
_cell.angle_gamma   90.00
#
_symmetry.space_group_name_H-M   'P 1'
#
loop_
_entity.id
_entity.type
_entity.pdbx_description
1 polymer ?
#
loop_
_entity_poly.entity_id
_entity_poly.type
_entity_poly.pdbx_seq_one_letter_code
_entity_poly.pdbx_strand_id
1 'polypeptide(L)'
;PSRRAMTSSVSTRETNMGGPCYVMNEEGKLESGPSCTDNFQVVKFVYEGDEWHSVEQCFQAVKYEGPIREMIRSTLPEGSKSEYMYGIDVWRLGQKYGQERRPDWKEVKVEIMYKINHAKYLQNPELQEQLASTGEGLIWGEASTDNWQIWNSIIQMQLRKEIVEGKLEQGPLEGEPLKEALRGYLQVLYQYDLVDSMEYV
;
A
#
# COMPACT_ATOMS: atom_id res chain seq x y z
N PRO A 1 -2.97 34.28 10.42
CA PRO A 1 -2.76 33.18 11.39
C PRO A 1 -1.37 32.56 11.17
N SER A 2 -0.53 32.65 12.20
CA SER A 2 0.92 32.44 12.15
C SER A 2 1.30 30.99 11.81
N ARG A 3 2.26 30.82 10.89
CA ARG A 3 2.83 29.53 10.48
C ARG A 3 3.66 28.97 11.64
N ARG A 4 3.24 27.84 12.22
CA ARG A 4 4.02 27.10 13.21
C ARG A 4 4.84 26.04 12.48
N ALA A 5 6.10 26.37 12.17
CA ALA A 5 7.03 25.43 11.59
C ALA A 5 7.34 24.31 12.61
N MET A 6 6.95 23.07 12.30
CA MET A 6 7.46 21.91 13.01
C MET A 6 8.86 21.61 12.46
N THR A 7 9.88 21.85 13.27
CA THR A 7 11.26 21.48 12.97
C THR A 7 11.44 19.98 13.16
N SER A 8 11.53 19.25 12.05
CA SER A 8 11.96 17.85 12.01
C SER A 8 13.46 17.80 11.75
N SER A 9 14.22 17.26 12.69
CA SER A 9 15.64 16.93 12.50
C SER A 9 15.73 15.69 11.61
N VAL A 10 16.13 15.89 10.35
CA VAL A 10 16.38 14.80 9.41
C VAL A 10 17.67 14.10 9.80
N SER A 11 17.54 13.02 10.57
CA SER A 11 18.55 11.96 10.65
C SER A 11 18.60 11.29 9.27
N THR A 12 19.78 11.18 8.67
CA THR A 12 20.03 10.41 7.45
C THR A 12 19.75 8.93 7.72
N ARG A 13 18.48 8.54 7.57
CA ARG A 13 18.05 7.14 7.63
C ARG A 13 18.39 6.50 6.29
N GLU A 14 19.06 5.34 6.33
CA GLU A 14 18.95 4.36 5.27
C GLU A 14 17.46 4.23 4.91
N THR A 15 17.14 4.22 3.62
CA THR A 15 15.75 4.17 3.16
C THR A 15 15.11 2.86 3.62
N ASN A 16 14.52 2.86 4.81
CA ASN A 16 13.64 1.81 5.30
C ASN A 16 12.40 1.86 4.41
N MET A 17 12.26 0.89 3.51
CA MET A 17 11.06 0.73 2.69
C MET A 17 10.27 -0.46 3.21
N GLY A 18 8.95 -0.37 3.18
CA GLY A 18 8.09 -1.37 3.82
C GLY A 18 7.92 -1.09 5.31
N GLY A 19 6.98 -1.79 5.93
CA GLY A 19 6.50 -1.50 7.28
C GLY A 19 5.04 -1.03 7.29
N PRO A 20 4.37 -1.13 8.45
CA PRO A 20 3.01 -0.67 8.60
C PRO A 20 2.93 0.85 8.42
N CYS A 21 1.78 1.33 7.96
CA CYS A 21 1.45 2.74 8.04
C CYS A 21 1.40 3.20 9.50
N TYR A 22 1.54 4.50 9.69
CA TYR A 22 1.18 5.20 10.91
C TYR A 22 -0.31 5.56 10.90
N VAL A 23 -0.91 5.66 12.08
CA VAL A 23 -2.28 6.13 12.30
C VAL A 23 -2.24 7.33 13.24
N MET A 24 -2.95 8.40 12.87
CA MET A 24 -3.09 9.58 13.71
C MET A 24 -4.08 9.30 14.85
N ASN A 25 -3.62 9.50 16.09
CA ASN A 25 -4.42 9.34 17.30
C ASN A 25 -5.28 10.59 17.60
N GLU A 26 -6.09 10.54 18.66
CA GLU A 26 -6.98 11.65 19.07
C GLU A 26 -6.22 12.94 19.43
N GLU A 27 -4.96 12.84 19.87
CA GLU A 27 -4.11 14.00 20.13
C GLU A 27 -3.43 14.58 18.87
N GLY A 28 -3.71 14.02 17.69
CA GLY A 28 -3.15 14.46 16.41
C GLY A 28 -1.71 13.97 16.17
N LYS A 29 -1.25 12.95 16.90
CA LYS A 29 0.08 12.37 16.76
C LYS A 29 0.03 11.08 15.94
N LEU A 30 0.99 10.92 15.03
CA LEU A 30 1.19 9.68 14.28
C LEU A 30 1.83 8.60 15.16
N GLU A 31 1.20 7.44 15.25
CA GLU A 31 1.69 6.25 15.96
C GLU A 31 1.69 5.04 15.03
N SER A 32 2.43 3.97 15.39
CA SER A 32 2.48 2.76 14.56
C SER A 32 1.07 2.18 14.38
N GLY A 33 0.67 1.99 13.12
CA GLY A 33 -0.58 1.33 12.77
C GLY A 33 -0.46 -0.19 12.80
N PRO A 34 -1.56 -0.88 12.47
CA PRO A 34 -1.61 -2.33 12.42
C PRO A 34 -0.75 -2.89 11.27
N SER A 35 -0.17 -4.06 11.49
CA SER A 35 0.67 -4.77 10.50
C SER A 35 -0.05 -5.05 9.18
N CYS A 36 -1.39 -5.15 9.20
CA CYS A 36 -2.18 -5.35 7.98
C CYS A 36 -1.97 -4.26 6.90
N THR A 37 -1.50 -3.07 7.28
CA THR A 37 -1.22 -1.97 6.34
C THR A 37 0.13 -2.07 5.64
N ASP A 38 0.98 -3.02 6.05
CA ASP A 38 2.27 -3.31 5.42
C ASP A 38 2.07 -4.20 4.19
N ASN A 39 2.52 -3.75 3.02
CA ASN A 39 2.48 -4.55 1.81
C ASN A 39 3.48 -5.72 1.82
N PHE A 40 4.44 -5.72 2.77
CA PHE A 40 5.42 -6.79 2.96
C PHE A 40 4.93 -7.90 3.90
N GLN A 41 3.81 -7.69 4.61
CA GLN A 41 3.23 -8.70 5.50
C GLN A 41 3.03 -10.02 4.74
N VAL A 42 3.46 -11.13 5.35
CA VAL A 42 3.29 -12.45 4.77
C VAL A 42 1.89 -12.96 5.12
N VAL A 43 0.99 -12.86 4.15
CA VAL A 43 -0.39 -13.34 4.26
C VAL A 43 -0.83 -13.89 2.91
N LYS A 44 -1.49 -15.06 2.95
CA LYS A 44 -1.94 -15.73 1.75
C LYS A 44 -3.25 -15.13 1.24
N PHE A 45 -3.33 -14.95 -0.07
CA PHE A 45 -4.57 -14.61 -0.77
C PHE A 45 -4.45 -15.01 -2.24
N VAL A 46 -5.59 -15.15 -2.91
CA VAL A 46 -5.67 -15.40 -4.35
C VAL A 46 -5.94 -14.09 -5.10
N TYR A 47 -5.21 -13.84 -6.18
CA TYR A 47 -5.45 -12.72 -7.08
C TYR A 47 -5.19 -13.16 -8.52
N GLU A 48 -6.14 -12.90 -9.43
CA GLU A 48 -6.12 -13.36 -10.84
C GLU A 48 -5.93 -14.88 -11.01
N GLY A 49 -6.42 -15.67 -10.04
CA GLY A 49 -6.34 -17.14 -10.08
C GLY A 49 -5.05 -17.74 -9.51
N ASP A 50 -4.08 -16.91 -9.14
CA ASP A 50 -2.82 -17.32 -8.52
C ASP A 50 -2.83 -17.10 -7.00
N GLU A 51 -2.22 -18.00 -6.23
CA GLU A 51 -1.93 -17.79 -4.80
C GLU A 51 -0.67 -16.92 -4.63
N TRP A 52 -0.73 -15.97 -3.70
CA TRP A 52 0.35 -15.04 -3.37
C TRP A 52 0.67 -15.08 -1.88
N HIS A 53 1.90 -14.75 -1.52
CA HIS A 53 2.37 -14.71 -0.12
C HIS A 53 2.43 -13.31 0.48
N SER A 54 2.39 -12.26 -0.33
CA SER A 54 2.31 -10.86 0.12
C SER A 54 1.79 -9.96 -1.00
N VAL A 55 1.32 -8.77 -0.64
CA VAL A 55 0.93 -7.75 -1.63
C VAL A 55 2.13 -7.38 -2.50
N GLU A 56 3.30 -7.19 -1.89
CA GLU A 56 4.53 -6.86 -2.61
C GLU A 56 4.90 -7.94 -3.63
N GLN A 57 4.76 -9.23 -3.30
CA GLN A 57 5.03 -10.32 -4.24
C GLN A 57 4.11 -10.25 -5.45
N CYS A 58 2.81 -10.13 -5.20
CA CYS A 58 1.83 -9.98 -6.27
C CYS A 58 2.14 -8.76 -7.12
N PHE A 59 2.33 -7.60 -6.48
CA PHE A 59 2.58 -6.32 -7.14
C PHE A 59 3.85 -6.30 -7.98
N GLN A 60 4.93 -6.93 -7.50
CA GLN A 60 6.18 -7.04 -8.27
C GLN A 60 6.05 -8.03 -9.44
N ALA A 61 5.25 -9.09 -9.30
CA ALA A 61 5.04 -10.08 -10.35
C ALA A 61 4.17 -9.55 -11.49
N VAL A 62 3.02 -8.93 -11.19
CA VAL A 62 2.03 -8.46 -12.18
C VAL A 62 2.48 -7.23 -12.99
N LYS A 63 3.67 -6.69 -12.67
CA LYS A 63 4.40 -5.77 -13.55
C LYS A 63 4.75 -6.39 -14.89
N TYR A 64 4.85 -7.70 -14.92
CA TYR A 64 5.41 -8.49 -16.00
C TYR A 64 4.42 -9.54 -16.46
N GLU A 65 4.67 -10.07 -17.66
CA GLU A 65 3.98 -11.24 -18.19
C GLU A 65 4.97 -12.39 -18.39
N GLY A 66 4.44 -13.61 -18.52
CA GLY A 66 5.24 -14.78 -18.87
C GLY A 66 6.32 -15.14 -17.83
N PRO A 67 7.54 -15.52 -18.25
CA PRO A 67 8.53 -16.12 -17.34
C PRO A 67 8.95 -15.26 -16.15
N ILE A 68 8.93 -13.93 -16.28
CA ILE A 68 9.36 -13.03 -15.20
C ILE A 68 8.29 -12.99 -14.09
N ARG A 69 7.01 -12.93 -14.46
CA ARG A 69 5.88 -13.03 -13.52
C ARG A 69 5.97 -14.33 -12.72
N GLU A 70 6.15 -15.45 -13.41
CA GLU A 70 6.25 -16.78 -12.79
C GLU A 70 7.45 -16.93 -11.88
N MET A 71 8.60 -16.39 -12.27
CA MET A 71 9.81 -16.40 -11.45
C MET A 71 9.59 -15.64 -10.13
N ILE A 72 8.98 -14.45 -10.15
CA ILE A 72 8.67 -13.69 -8.92
C ILE A 72 7.59 -14.40 -8.11
N ARG A 73 6.55 -14.94 -8.75
CA ARG A 73 5.50 -15.72 -8.08
C ARG A 73 6.05 -16.96 -7.37
N SER A 74 7.11 -17.56 -7.89
CA SER A 74 7.76 -18.73 -7.30
C SER A 74 8.62 -18.44 -6.04
N THR A 75 8.83 -17.17 -5.66
CA THR A 75 9.62 -16.83 -4.47
C THR A 75 8.87 -17.11 -3.17
N LEU A 76 9.44 -17.98 -2.34
CA LEU A 76 8.82 -18.43 -1.10
C LEU A 76 9.37 -17.66 0.12
N PRO A 77 8.52 -17.28 1.11
CA PRO A 77 8.95 -16.61 2.34
C PRO A 77 9.95 -17.42 3.18
N GLU A 78 9.92 -18.75 3.11
CA GLU A 78 10.71 -19.67 3.92
C GLU A 78 12.24 -19.51 3.72
N GLY A 79 12.66 -18.91 2.61
CA GLY A 79 14.07 -18.59 2.35
C GLY A 79 14.57 -17.33 3.08
N SER A 80 13.68 -16.51 3.62
CA SER A 80 13.99 -15.19 4.18
C SER A 80 13.96 -15.19 5.71
N LYS A 81 14.75 -14.30 6.33
CA LYS A 81 14.90 -14.22 7.80
C LYS A 81 13.71 -13.58 8.51
N SER A 82 12.88 -12.83 7.78
CA SER A 82 11.68 -12.13 8.27
C SER A 82 10.79 -11.72 7.10
N GLU A 83 9.54 -11.35 7.38
CA GLU A 83 8.61 -10.79 6.38
C GLU A 83 9.20 -9.56 5.67
N TYR A 84 9.85 -8.68 6.43
CA TYR A 84 10.58 -7.54 5.88
C TYR A 84 11.66 -7.96 4.87
N MET A 85 12.49 -8.94 5.23
CA MET A 85 13.54 -9.42 4.33
C MET A 85 12.96 -10.08 3.08
N TYR A 86 11.85 -10.82 3.23
CA TYR A 86 11.13 -11.38 2.10
C TYR A 86 10.63 -10.29 1.14
N GLY A 87 9.95 -9.26 1.66
CA GLY A 87 9.50 -8.13 0.86
C GLY A 87 10.63 -7.38 0.17
N ILE A 88 11.78 -7.20 0.84
CA ILE A 88 12.98 -6.61 0.23
C ILE A 88 13.53 -7.47 -0.91
N ASP A 89 13.62 -8.79 -0.73
CA ASP A 89 14.13 -9.70 -1.75
C ASP A 89 13.23 -9.71 -3.00
N VAL A 90 11.91 -9.74 -2.78
CA VAL A 90 10.88 -9.64 -3.82
C VAL A 90 10.95 -8.29 -4.54
N TRP A 91 11.03 -7.18 -3.79
CA TRP A 91 11.13 -5.85 -4.36
C TRP A 91 12.36 -5.72 -5.27
N ARG A 92 13.53 -6.18 -4.79
CA ARG A 92 14.79 -6.18 -5.55
C ARG A 92 14.67 -6.98 -6.83
N LEU A 93 14.09 -8.19 -6.75
CA LEU A 93 13.88 -9.05 -7.91
C LEU A 93 12.97 -8.36 -8.94
N GLY A 94 11.88 -7.75 -8.49
CA GLY A 94 10.96 -7.02 -9.35
C GLY A 94 11.49 -5.70 -9.91
N GLN A 95 12.57 -5.12 -9.36
CA GLN A 95 13.26 -3.98 -9.99
C GLN A 95 14.21 -4.38 -11.11
N LYS A 96 14.76 -5.59 -11.08
CA LYS A 96 15.83 -6.05 -11.99
C LYS A 96 15.43 -6.05 -13.47
N TYR A 97 14.13 -6.16 -13.76
CA TYR A 97 13.61 -6.35 -15.12
C TYR A 97 12.85 -5.14 -15.65
N GLY A 98 13.15 -3.92 -15.18
CA GLY A 98 12.33 -2.73 -15.44
C GLY A 98 11.97 -2.42 -16.91
N GLN A 99 12.76 -2.88 -17.88
CA GLN A 99 12.51 -2.72 -19.33
C GLN A 99 11.45 -3.69 -19.88
N GLU A 100 11.16 -4.78 -19.17
CA GLU A 100 10.21 -5.84 -19.54
C GLU A 100 8.81 -5.59 -18.94
N ARG A 101 8.62 -4.47 -18.24
CA ARG A 101 7.34 -4.14 -17.62
C ARG A 101 6.27 -3.98 -18.69
N ARG A 102 5.03 -4.30 -18.33
CA ARG A 102 3.86 -4.03 -19.16
C ARG A 102 3.82 -2.56 -19.62
N PRO A 103 3.44 -2.26 -20.88
CA PRO A 103 3.55 -0.91 -21.44
C PRO A 103 2.72 0.16 -20.71
N ASP A 104 1.60 -0.24 -20.12
CA ASP A 104 0.64 0.61 -19.39
C ASP A 104 0.94 0.69 -17.89
N TRP A 105 2.08 0.15 -17.42
CA TRP A 105 2.38 0.01 -16.00
C TRP A 105 2.28 1.32 -15.23
N LYS A 106 2.73 2.43 -15.83
CA LYS A 106 2.75 3.73 -15.17
C LYS A 106 1.32 4.21 -14.85
N GLU A 107 0.39 3.91 -15.73
CA GLU A 107 -1.02 4.30 -15.67
C GLU A 107 -1.81 3.40 -14.72
N VAL A 108 -1.52 2.09 -14.68
CA VAL A 108 -2.35 1.12 -13.94
C VAL A 108 -1.83 0.74 -12.56
N LYS A 109 -0.57 1.05 -12.21
CA LYS A 109 0.08 0.56 -10.98
C LYS A 109 -0.71 0.85 -9.69
N VAL A 110 -1.33 2.02 -9.59
CA VAL A 110 -2.07 2.42 -8.37
C VAL A 110 -3.36 1.62 -8.24
N GLU A 111 -4.11 1.49 -9.33
CA GLU A 111 -5.33 0.67 -9.35
C GLU A 111 -5.02 -0.81 -9.07
N ILE A 112 -3.95 -1.34 -9.66
CA ILE A 112 -3.50 -2.71 -9.38
C ILE A 112 -3.14 -2.88 -7.89
N MET A 113 -2.38 -1.96 -7.29
CA MET A 113 -2.05 -2.04 -5.86
C MET A 113 -3.31 -2.03 -4.97
N TYR A 114 -4.28 -1.19 -5.31
CA TYR A 114 -5.58 -1.15 -4.64
C TYR A 114 -6.32 -2.50 -4.77
N LYS A 115 -6.41 -3.06 -5.99
CA LYS A 115 -7.07 -4.35 -6.25
C LYS A 115 -6.41 -5.53 -5.52
N ILE A 116 -5.08 -5.55 -5.45
CA ILE A 116 -4.33 -6.58 -4.71
C ILE A 116 -4.62 -6.45 -3.21
N ASN A 117 -4.59 -5.24 -2.65
CA ASN A 117 -4.95 -5.04 -1.24
C ASN A 117 -6.43 -5.39 -0.97
N HIS A 118 -7.34 -5.03 -1.88
CA HIS A 118 -8.74 -5.46 -1.81
C HIS A 118 -8.85 -6.98 -1.72
N ALA A 119 -8.18 -7.72 -2.60
CA ALA A 119 -8.16 -9.18 -2.58
C ALA A 119 -7.58 -9.76 -1.27
N LYS A 120 -6.50 -9.15 -0.74
CA LYS A 120 -5.94 -9.47 0.58
C LYS A 120 -6.99 -9.34 1.68
N TYR A 121 -7.66 -8.18 1.78
CA TYR A 121 -8.64 -7.94 2.85
C TYR A 121 -9.89 -8.81 2.69
N LEU A 122 -10.39 -8.98 1.47
CA LEU A 122 -11.58 -9.79 1.19
C LEU A 122 -11.41 -11.24 1.69
N GLN A 123 -10.22 -11.81 1.54
CA GLN A 123 -9.94 -13.19 1.91
C GLN A 123 -9.44 -13.37 3.35
N ASN A 124 -9.15 -12.27 4.06
CA ASN A 124 -8.61 -12.31 5.42
C ASN A 124 -9.45 -11.39 6.35
N PRO A 125 -10.60 -11.87 6.88
CA PRO A 125 -11.50 -11.09 7.73
C PRO A 125 -10.83 -10.47 8.96
N GLU A 126 -9.86 -11.17 9.56
CA GLU A 126 -9.06 -10.66 10.68
C GLU A 126 -8.28 -9.38 10.33
N LEU A 127 -7.85 -9.22 9.08
CA LEU A 127 -7.18 -8.00 8.62
C LEU A 127 -8.18 -6.87 8.40
N GLN A 128 -9.43 -7.19 8.05
CA GLN A 128 -10.51 -6.20 7.98
C GLN A 128 -10.78 -5.61 9.36
N GLU A 129 -10.84 -6.46 10.39
CA GLU A 129 -11.00 -6.03 11.79
C GLU A 129 -9.85 -5.12 12.24
N GLN A 130 -8.60 -5.49 11.94
CA GLN A 130 -7.42 -4.67 12.25
C GLN A 130 -7.45 -3.31 11.54
N LEU A 131 -7.85 -3.27 10.27
CA LEU A 131 -7.91 -2.00 9.54
C LEU A 131 -9.08 -1.13 10.03
N ALA A 132 -10.24 -1.73 10.30
CA ALA A 132 -11.40 -1.04 10.87
C ALA A 132 -11.11 -0.47 12.26
N SER A 133 -10.28 -1.14 13.09
CA SER A 133 -9.94 -0.67 14.42
C SER A 133 -9.10 0.62 14.43
N THR A 134 -8.59 1.06 13.27
CA THR A 134 -7.94 2.38 13.14
C THR A 134 -8.93 3.55 13.21
N GLY A 135 -10.24 3.27 13.22
CA GLY A 135 -11.29 4.26 13.39
C GLY A 135 -11.27 5.32 12.28
N GLU A 136 -11.44 6.59 12.67
CA GLU A 136 -11.36 7.73 11.76
C GLU A 136 -9.94 8.31 11.63
N GLY A 137 -8.95 7.73 12.33
CA GLY A 137 -7.58 8.23 12.35
C GLY A 137 -6.98 8.32 10.94
N LEU A 138 -6.25 9.39 10.65
CA LEU A 138 -5.57 9.55 9.37
C LEU A 138 -4.47 8.50 9.22
N ILE A 139 -4.44 7.78 8.10
CA ILE A 139 -3.41 6.78 7.84
C ILE A 139 -2.30 7.42 7.01
N TRP A 140 -1.04 7.25 7.44
CA TRP A 140 0.14 7.79 6.76
C TRP A 140 1.19 6.68 6.54
N GLY A 141 1.55 6.43 5.29
CA GLY A 141 2.50 5.38 4.93
C GLY A 141 3.89 5.60 5.51
N GLU A 142 4.65 4.52 5.65
CA GLU A 142 6.09 4.62 5.85
C GLU A 142 6.76 5.20 4.58
N ALA A 143 7.93 5.81 4.77
CA ALA A 143 8.73 6.34 3.68
C ALA A 143 8.95 5.27 2.59
N SER A 144 8.70 5.64 1.34
CA SER A 144 8.83 4.72 0.22
C SER A 144 9.17 5.45 -1.08
N THR A 145 9.60 4.68 -2.07
CA THR A 145 9.94 5.18 -3.41
C THR A 145 8.69 5.61 -4.19
N ASP A 146 8.85 6.44 -5.24
CA ASP A 146 7.81 6.68 -6.26
C ASP A 146 6.42 7.06 -5.68
N ASN A 147 6.42 7.88 -4.63
CA ASN A 147 5.24 8.35 -3.89
C ASN A 147 4.40 7.23 -3.24
N TRP A 148 4.91 6.01 -3.09
CA TRP A 148 4.18 4.91 -2.47
C TRP A 148 3.80 5.16 -1.01
N GLN A 149 4.49 6.06 -0.33
CA GLN A 149 4.05 6.56 0.98
C GLN A 149 2.63 7.17 0.89
N ILE A 150 2.41 8.06 -0.07
CA ILE A 150 1.12 8.72 -0.31
C ILE A 150 0.10 7.70 -0.81
N TRP A 151 0.47 6.88 -1.80
CA TRP A 151 -0.45 5.90 -2.38
C TRP A 151 -0.94 4.87 -1.37
N ASN A 152 -0.03 4.31 -0.56
CA ASN A 152 -0.44 3.37 0.48
C ASN A 152 -1.36 4.06 1.49
N SER A 153 -1.07 5.31 1.88
CA SER A 153 -1.94 6.10 2.78
C SER A 153 -3.39 6.15 2.28
N ILE A 154 -3.60 6.59 1.05
CA ILE A 154 -4.95 6.81 0.50
C ILE A 154 -5.66 5.52 0.13
N ILE A 155 -4.93 4.49 -0.31
CA ILE A 155 -5.49 3.16 -0.59
C ILE A 155 -6.00 2.52 0.71
N GLN A 156 -5.22 2.55 1.80
CA GLN A 156 -5.63 1.97 3.08
C GLN A 156 -6.87 2.71 3.66
N MET A 157 -6.94 4.04 3.53
CA MET A 157 -8.13 4.79 3.96
C MET A 157 -9.37 4.46 3.14
N GLN A 158 -9.24 4.30 1.83
CA GLN A 158 -10.35 3.92 0.96
C GLN A 158 -10.84 2.50 1.27
N LEU A 159 -9.93 1.53 1.42
CA LEU A 159 -10.28 0.15 1.79
C LEU A 159 -10.93 0.08 3.18
N ARG A 160 -10.44 0.85 4.15
CA ARG A 160 -11.07 0.98 5.46
C ARG A 160 -12.53 1.43 5.34
N LYS A 161 -12.78 2.46 4.51
CA LYS A 161 -14.15 2.95 4.27
C LYS A 161 -15.03 1.86 3.67
N GLU A 162 -14.53 1.12 2.69
CA GLU A 162 -15.27 0.01 2.08
C GLU A 162 -15.58 -1.12 3.06
N ILE A 163 -14.63 -1.47 3.93
CA ILE A 163 -14.83 -2.45 5.01
C ILE A 163 -15.92 -1.98 5.98
N VAL A 164 -15.80 -0.76 6.50
CA VAL A 164 -16.74 -0.21 7.49
C VAL A 164 -18.15 -0.04 6.91
N GLU A 165 -18.26 0.30 5.63
CA GLU A 165 -19.54 0.44 4.93
C GLU A 165 -20.12 -0.91 4.42
N GLY A 166 -19.42 -2.04 4.63
CA GLY A 166 -19.84 -3.36 4.14
C GLY A 166 -19.85 -3.47 2.62
N LYS A 167 -18.96 -2.74 1.93
CA LYS A 167 -18.88 -2.66 0.47
C LYS A 167 -17.77 -3.52 -0.15
N LEU A 168 -16.87 -4.09 0.65
CA LEU A 168 -15.77 -4.91 0.15
C LEU A 168 -16.26 -6.11 -0.70
N GLU A 169 -17.39 -6.72 -0.33
CA GLU A 169 -18.00 -7.84 -1.08
C GLU A 169 -18.61 -7.42 -2.42
N GLN A 170 -18.75 -6.12 -2.70
CA GLN A 170 -19.30 -5.60 -3.95
C GLN A 170 -18.25 -5.57 -5.07
N GLY A 171 -16.99 -5.85 -4.74
CA GLY A 171 -15.86 -5.81 -5.65
C GLY A 171 -15.11 -4.48 -5.63
N PRO A 172 -13.88 -4.46 -6.16
CA PRO A 172 -13.03 -3.28 -6.15
C PRO A 172 -13.60 -2.16 -7.03
N LEU A 173 -13.41 -0.90 -6.60
CA LEU A 173 -13.56 0.25 -7.49
C LEU A 173 -12.54 0.20 -8.63
N GLU A 174 -12.91 0.73 -9.79
CA GLU A 174 -12.05 0.80 -10.98
C GLU A 174 -12.24 2.13 -11.70
N GLY A 175 -11.23 2.58 -12.45
CA GLY A 175 -11.36 3.76 -13.30
C GLY A 175 -11.68 5.05 -12.54
N GLU A 176 -12.60 5.85 -13.06
CA GLU A 176 -12.93 7.17 -12.49
C GLU A 176 -13.48 7.11 -11.05
N PRO A 177 -14.39 6.20 -10.67
CA PRO A 177 -14.82 6.06 -9.27
C PRO A 177 -13.67 5.86 -8.28
N LEU A 178 -12.66 5.04 -8.64
CA LEU A 178 -11.49 4.86 -7.79
C LEU A 178 -10.65 6.14 -7.72
N LYS A 179 -10.39 6.78 -8.87
CA LYS A 179 -9.61 8.03 -8.91
C LYS A 179 -10.26 9.14 -8.11
N GLU A 180 -11.58 9.29 -8.18
CA GLU A 180 -12.33 10.27 -7.39
C GLU A 180 -12.20 9.99 -5.88
N ALA A 181 -12.34 8.73 -5.48
CA ALA A 181 -12.17 8.33 -4.08
C ALA A 181 -10.75 8.62 -3.57
N LEU A 182 -9.72 8.25 -4.33
CA LEU A 182 -8.32 8.49 -3.98
C LEU A 182 -7.98 9.99 -3.94
N ARG A 183 -8.49 10.79 -4.90
CA ARG A 183 -8.34 12.24 -4.91
C ARG A 183 -8.98 12.89 -3.67
N GLY A 184 -10.12 12.36 -3.22
CA GLY A 184 -10.77 12.78 -1.98
C GLY A 184 -9.86 12.62 -0.76
N TYR A 185 -9.16 11.49 -0.63
CA TYR A 185 -8.21 11.29 0.47
C TYR A 185 -6.91 12.07 0.29
N LEU A 186 -6.45 12.31 -0.94
CA LEU A 186 -5.30 13.21 -1.17
C LEU A 186 -5.62 14.63 -0.69
N GLN A 187 -6.85 15.10 -0.90
CA GLN A 187 -7.31 16.40 -0.40
C GLN A 187 -7.24 16.47 1.12
N VAL A 188 -7.59 15.38 1.82
CA VAL A 188 -7.47 15.29 3.27
C VAL A 188 -5.99 15.35 3.69
N LEU A 189 -5.11 14.57 3.06
CA LEU A 189 -3.67 14.61 3.38
C LEU A 189 -3.07 16.01 3.17
N TYR A 190 -3.51 16.72 2.13
CA TYR A 190 -3.08 18.09 1.85
C TYR A 190 -3.55 19.07 2.95
N GLN A 191 -4.78 18.93 3.45
CA GLN A 191 -5.30 19.76 4.54
C GLN A 191 -4.57 19.55 5.88
N TYR A 192 -3.93 18.39 6.05
CA TYR A 192 -3.12 18.04 7.22
C TYR A 192 -1.61 18.32 7.02
N ASP A 193 -1.23 19.02 5.95
CA ASP A 193 0.17 19.34 5.60
C ASP A 193 1.09 18.09 5.47
N LEU A 194 0.51 16.92 5.16
CA LEU A 194 1.28 15.68 4.93
C LEU A 194 1.78 15.54 3.50
N VAL A 195 1.16 16.26 2.56
CA VAL A 195 1.60 16.36 1.16
C VAL A 195 1.65 17.84 0.76
N ASP A 196 2.55 18.18 -0.16
CA ASP A 196 2.77 19.57 -0.60
C ASP A 196 1.95 19.95 -1.85
N SER A 197 1.34 18.97 -2.51
CA SER A 197 0.65 19.12 -3.78
C SER A 197 -0.53 18.15 -3.92
N MET A 198 -1.46 18.51 -4.80
CA MET A 198 -2.59 17.67 -5.23
C MET A 198 -2.33 16.94 -6.56
N GLU A 199 -1.16 17.15 -7.18
CA GLU A 199 -0.82 16.62 -8.51
C GLU A 199 -0.34 15.16 -8.50
N TYR A 200 -0.46 14.47 -7.37
CA TYR A 200 -0.12 13.06 -7.28
C TYR A 200 -1.17 12.17 -7.95
N VAL A 201 -2.47 12.52 -7.88
CA VAL A 201 -3.62 11.74 -8.42
C VAL A 201 -4.29 12.38 -9.64
#